data_AF-A0A494W0R6-F1
#
_entry.id   AF-A0A494W0R6-F1
#
_cell.length_a   1.000
_cell.length_b   1.000
_cell.length_c   1.000
_cell.angle_alpha   90.00
_cell.angle_beta   90.00
_cell.angle_gamma   90.00
#
_symmetry.space_group_name_H-M   'P 1'
#
loop_
_entity.id
_entity.type
_entity.pdbx_description
1 polymer ?
#
loop_
_entity_poly.entity_id
_entity_poly.type
_entity_poly.pdbx_seq_one_letter_code
_entity_poly.pdbx_strand_id
1 'polypeptide(L)'
;MQYSTFLKKQATAFVDIYQKQFLKTIGPAFLWTVLCFIIIEVLSNYSNYDTIAKTHPVSILSFFTLRFSSNEVYCLADNGKSVFLFFVSIFSVKLLHKVNIKSVVGLLLILIVCVLLDFSFFRLKGQLHHAVNNQNLDRWIANVIFHARIYIPLILFALVIQLNVFAQPIKPRQLVFLLIAVYFFNEAAYEVTLLLRGVIFELLMIPVKAKSTFYFVESALGSVLMASCFLGFHCAMTAPFSLTDVGEEKG
;
A
#
# COMPACT_ATOMS: atom_id res chain seq x y z
N MET A 1 25.55 11.76 -2.92
CA MET A 1 24.38 12.67 -3.06
C MET A 1 23.72 12.88 -1.70
N GLN A 2 23.51 14.14 -1.29
CA GLN A 2 22.92 14.48 0.01
C GLN A 2 21.41 14.15 0.05
N TYR A 3 20.85 13.93 1.26
CA TYR A 3 19.43 13.60 1.46
C TYR A 3 18.49 14.68 0.91
N SER A 4 18.82 15.97 1.14
CA SER A 4 18.03 17.11 0.63
C SER A 4 17.95 17.11 -0.89
N THR A 5 19.04 16.79 -1.57
CA THR A 5 19.07 16.66 -3.03
C THR A 5 18.20 15.48 -3.48
N PHE A 6 18.18 14.37 -2.74
CA PHE A 6 17.39 13.19 -3.11
C PHE A 6 15.91 13.49 -3.02
N LEU A 7 15.46 14.07 -1.91
CA LEU A 7 14.07 14.46 -1.72
C LEU A 7 13.62 15.47 -2.78
N LYS A 8 14.47 16.46 -3.11
CA LYS A 8 14.18 17.41 -4.20
C LYS A 8 14.01 16.69 -5.54
N LYS A 9 14.94 15.81 -5.92
CA LYS A 9 14.83 15.04 -7.16
C LYS A 9 13.60 14.13 -7.17
N GLN A 10 13.29 13.49 -6.04
CA GLN A 10 12.12 12.64 -5.91
C GLN A 10 10.82 13.42 -6.09
N ALA A 11 10.70 14.59 -5.46
CA ALA A 11 9.54 15.46 -5.61
C ALA A 11 9.38 15.96 -7.05
N THR A 12 10.48 16.36 -7.71
CA THR A 12 10.44 16.76 -9.13
C THR A 12 10.03 15.58 -10.01
N ALA A 13 10.62 14.40 -9.83
CA ALA A 13 10.27 13.20 -10.59
C ALA A 13 8.81 12.81 -10.39
N PHE A 14 8.28 12.94 -9.17
CA PHE A 14 6.88 12.70 -8.87
C PHE A 14 5.97 13.62 -9.69
N VAL A 15 6.21 14.93 -9.65
CA VAL A 15 5.43 15.91 -10.42
C VAL A 15 5.50 15.62 -11.92
N ASP A 16 6.71 15.37 -12.44
CA ASP A 16 6.92 15.09 -13.85
C ASP A 16 6.18 13.83 -14.32
N ILE A 17 6.21 12.76 -13.51
CA ILE A 17 5.52 11.51 -13.82
C ILE A 17 4.01 11.72 -13.83
N TYR A 18 3.45 12.43 -12.83
CA TYR A 18 2.03 12.74 -12.82
C TYR A 18 1.63 13.59 -14.03
N GLN A 19 2.36 14.66 -14.35
CA GLN A 19 2.06 15.50 -15.51
C GLN A 19 2.09 14.72 -16.82
N LYS A 20 3.07 13.83 -17.01
CA LYS A 20 3.26 13.12 -18.29
C LYS A 20 2.37 11.89 -18.44
N GLN A 21 2.08 11.19 -17.36
CA GLN A 21 1.53 9.84 -17.42
C GLN A 21 0.12 9.71 -16.83
N PHE A 22 -0.34 10.63 -15.97
CA PHE A 22 -1.60 10.49 -15.24
C PHE A 22 -2.81 10.16 -16.13
N LEU A 23 -3.04 10.95 -17.20
CA LEU A 23 -4.17 10.71 -18.10
C LEU A 23 -4.11 9.34 -18.81
N LYS A 24 -2.89 8.84 -19.08
CA LYS A 24 -2.69 7.55 -19.74
C LYS A 24 -2.84 6.37 -18.80
N THR A 25 -2.59 6.57 -17.50
CA THR A 25 -2.49 5.49 -16.52
C THR A 25 -3.68 5.41 -15.56
N ILE A 26 -4.47 6.48 -15.42
CA ILE A 26 -5.60 6.52 -14.48
C ILE A 26 -6.68 5.48 -14.79
N GLY A 27 -6.99 5.24 -16.08
CA GLY A 27 -7.97 4.23 -16.48
C GLY A 27 -7.55 2.81 -16.08
N PRO A 28 -6.35 2.34 -16.47
CA PRO A 28 -5.80 1.07 -15.99
C PRO A 28 -5.70 1.00 -14.47
N ALA A 29 -5.22 2.05 -13.79
CA ALA A 29 -5.11 2.09 -12.34
C ALA A 29 -6.48 1.93 -11.66
N PHE A 30 -7.51 2.59 -12.18
CA PHE A 30 -8.89 2.44 -11.71
C PHE A 30 -9.40 1.00 -11.86
N LEU A 31 -9.17 0.36 -13.01
CA LEU A 31 -9.56 -1.03 -13.23
C LEU A 31 -8.86 -1.97 -12.25
N TRP A 32 -7.57 -1.74 -11.96
CA TRP A 32 -6.84 -2.51 -10.95
C TRP A 32 -7.34 -2.26 -9.53
N THR A 33 -7.71 -1.02 -9.18
CA THR A 33 -8.33 -0.70 -7.88
C THR A 33 -9.65 -1.44 -7.69
N VAL A 34 -10.51 -1.44 -8.71
CA VAL A 34 -11.80 -2.14 -8.66
C VAL A 34 -11.59 -3.65 -8.53
N LEU A 35 -10.66 -4.23 -9.30
CA LEU A 35 -10.34 -5.65 -9.19
C LEU A 35 -9.79 -6.00 -7.80
N CYS A 36 -8.91 -5.16 -7.25
CA CYS A 36 -8.40 -5.31 -5.89
C CYS A 36 -9.53 -5.31 -4.86
N PHE A 37 -10.49 -4.40 -5.00
CA PHE A 37 -11.65 -4.35 -4.12
C PHE A 37 -12.50 -5.61 -4.19
N ILE A 38 -12.80 -6.11 -5.39
CA ILE A 38 -13.57 -7.36 -5.57
C ILE A 38 -12.87 -8.53 -4.85
N ILE A 39 -11.55 -8.64 -5.00
CA ILE A 39 -10.77 -9.70 -4.32
C ILE A 39 -10.87 -9.54 -2.80
N ILE A 40 -10.69 -8.33 -2.27
CA ILE A 40 -10.73 -8.08 -0.83
C ILE A 40 -12.13 -8.35 -0.27
N GLU A 41 -13.18 -7.96 -0.98
CA GLU A 41 -14.57 -8.22 -0.60
C GLU A 41 -14.87 -9.72 -0.54
N VAL A 42 -14.37 -10.50 -1.52
CA VAL A 42 -14.47 -11.96 -1.49
C VAL A 42 -13.72 -12.52 -0.27
N LEU A 43 -12.49 -12.07 -0.02
CA LEU A 43 -11.70 -12.50 1.15
C LEU A 43 -12.40 -12.14 2.48
N SER A 44 -13.03 -10.97 2.55
CA SER A 44 -13.80 -10.50 3.70
C SER A 44 -15.00 -11.39 3.97
N ASN A 45 -15.73 -11.78 2.93
CA ASN A 45 -16.88 -12.69 3.04
C ASN A 45 -16.51 -14.11 3.47
N TYR A 46 -15.35 -14.62 3.03
CA TYR A 46 -14.80 -15.91 3.46
C TYR A 46 -14.24 -15.89 4.88
N SER A 47 -13.73 -14.75 5.32
CA SER A 47 -13.30 -14.54 6.70
C SER A 47 -14.52 -14.61 7.61
N ASN A 48 -14.51 -15.52 8.59
CA ASN A 48 -15.50 -15.58 9.66
C ASN A 48 -15.31 -14.39 10.61
N TYR A 49 -15.59 -13.20 10.12
CA TYR A 49 -15.63 -11.99 10.93
C TYR A 49 -16.94 -11.92 11.70
N ASP A 50 -16.91 -11.17 12.80
CA ASP A 50 -18.04 -10.94 13.71
C ASP A 50 -19.35 -10.77 12.91
N THR A 51 -20.37 -11.55 13.25
CA THR A 51 -21.69 -11.53 12.63
C THR A 51 -22.29 -10.12 12.56
N ILE A 52 -21.92 -9.23 13.48
CA ILE A 52 -22.35 -7.83 13.50
C ILE A 52 -21.66 -7.02 12.39
N ALA A 53 -20.36 -7.22 12.16
CA ALA A 53 -19.64 -6.50 11.12
C ALA A 53 -19.91 -7.04 9.70
N LYS A 54 -20.34 -8.30 9.54
CA LYS A 54 -20.90 -8.81 8.27
C LYS A 54 -22.15 -8.04 7.80
N THR A 55 -22.88 -7.39 8.71
CA THR A 55 -24.13 -6.69 8.36
C THR A 55 -23.93 -5.26 7.85
N HIS A 56 -22.70 -4.72 7.94
CA HIS A 56 -22.41 -3.37 7.49
C HIS A 56 -21.56 -3.38 6.21
N PRO A 57 -22.02 -2.74 5.12
CA PRO A 57 -21.21 -2.60 3.92
C PRO A 57 -19.92 -1.85 4.25
N VAL A 58 -18.78 -2.40 3.83
CA VAL A 58 -17.46 -1.78 4.05
C VAL A 58 -17.04 -1.09 2.76
N SER A 59 -16.69 0.19 2.85
CA SER A 59 -16.21 0.92 1.67
C SER A 59 -14.77 0.57 1.30
N ILE A 60 -14.40 0.80 0.03
CA ILE A 60 -13.03 0.63 -0.47
C ILE A 60 -11.99 1.30 0.45
N LEU A 61 -12.24 2.55 0.85
CA LEU A 61 -11.31 3.28 1.71
C LEU A 61 -11.12 2.63 3.07
N SER A 62 -12.17 1.99 3.59
CA SER A 62 -12.11 1.28 4.87
C SER A 62 -11.17 0.08 4.78
N PHE A 63 -11.11 -0.62 3.65
CA PHE A 63 -10.12 -1.68 3.43
C PHE A 63 -8.65 -1.21 3.36
N PHE A 64 -8.43 0.08 3.08
CA PHE A 64 -7.10 0.67 3.05
C PHE A 64 -6.68 1.32 4.37
N THR A 65 -7.64 1.75 5.18
CA THR A 65 -7.41 2.57 6.38
C THR A 65 -7.65 1.82 7.68
N LEU A 66 -8.60 0.88 7.70
CA LEU A 66 -8.96 0.12 8.88
C LEU A 66 -8.27 -1.23 8.90
N ARG A 67 -8.07 -1.76 10.11
CA ARG A 67 -7.76 -3.18 10.32
C ARG A 67 -9.00 -3.88 10.79
N PHE A 68 -9.26 -5.05 10.21
CA PHE A 68 -10.37 -5.88 10.58
C PHE A 68 -9.94 -6.88 11.65
N SER A 69 -8.70 -7.39 11.64
CA SER A 69 -8.29 -8.30 12.73
C SER A 69 -8.50 -7.67 14.11
N SER A 70 -9.29 -8.35 14.93
CA SER A 70 -9.71 -7.88 16.25
C SER A 70 -9.47 -8.98 17.29
N ASN A 71 -9.02 -8.58 18.47
CA ASN A 71 -8.64 -9.48 19.55
C ASN A 71 -7.66 -10.57 19.04
N GLU A 72 -8.04 -11.84 19.17
CA GLU A 72 -7.25 -13.00 18.75
C GLU A 72 -7.70 -13.60 17.40
N VAL A 73 -8.65 -12.96 16.71
CA VAL A 73 -9.19 -13.43 15.43
C VAL A 73 -8.52 -12.69 14.27
N TYR A 74 -7.79 -13.44 13.45
CA TYR A 74 -7.16 -12.94 12.24
C TYR A 74 -8.18 -12.81 11.11
N CYS A 75 -8.19 -11.68 10.42
CA CYS A 75 -9.01 -11.44 9.24
C CYS A 75 -8.14 -11.39 7.97
N LEU A 76 -8.46 -12.22 6.97
CA LEU A 76 -7.73 -12.22 5.69
C LEU A 76 -7.84 -10.89 4.94
N ALA A 77 -8.89 -10.11 5.17
CA ALA A 77 -9.08 -8.79 4.56
C ALA A 77 -8.00 -7.78 4.98
N ASP A 78 -7.28 -8.00 6.09
CA ASP A 78 -6.11 -7.19 6.46
C ASP A 78 -5.00 -7.22 5.39
N ASN A 79 -4.97 -8.26 4.54
CA ASN A 79 -4.03 -8.36 3.42
C ASN A 79 -4.42 -7.49 2.22
N GLY A 80 -5.52 -6.73 2.29
CA GLY A 80 -5.99 -5.91 1.18
C GLY A 80 -4.94 -4.92 0.68
N LYS A 81 -4.14 -4.35 1.60
CA LYS A 81 -3.01 -3.50 1.21
C LYS A 81 -1.93 -4.28 0.44
N SER A 82 -1.61 -5.50 0.83
CA SER A 82 -0.65 -6.35 0.10
C SER A 82 -1.15 -6.70 -1.30
N VAL A 83 -2.45 -7.00 -1.47
CA VAL A 83 -3.08 -7.24 -2.77
C VAL A 83 -3.04 -5.98 -3.64
N PHE A 84 -3.31 -4.81 -3.06
CA PHE A 84 -3.19 -3.55 -3.77
C PHE A 84 -1.76 -3.29 -4.24
N LEU A 85 -0.77 -3.47 -3.36
CA LEU A 85 0.65 -3.31 -3.70
C LEU A 85 1.12 -4.29 -4.76
N PHE A 86 0.57 -5.50 -4.79
CA PHE A 86 0.81 -6.44 -5.88
C PHE A 86 0.37 -5.85 -7.24
N PHE A 87 -0.84 -5.28 -7.33
CA PHE A 87 -1.30 -4.64 -8.56
C PHE A 87 -0.50 -3.37 -8.92
N VAL A 88 -0.16 -2.54 -7.93
CA VAL A 88 0.73 -1.39 -8.14
C VAL A 88 2.09 -1.85 -8.66
N SER A 89 2.59 -2.99 -8.21
CA SER A 89 3.87 -3.54 -8.64
C SER A 89 3.82 -4.07 -10.07
N ILE A 90 2.76 -4.78 -10.45
CA ILE A 90 2.52 -5.18 -11.86
C ILE A 90 2.45 -3.93 -12.74
N PHE A 91 1.69 -2.93 -12.31
CA PHE A 91 1.56 -1.65 -12.99
C PHE A 91 2.93 -0.97 -13.15
N SER A 92 3.75 -0.96 -12.09
CA SER A 92 5.08 -0.36 -12.07
C SER A 92 6.04 -1.06 -13.01
N VAL A 93 6.04 -2.40 -13.01
CA VAL A 93 6.84 -3.20 -13.94
C VAL A 93 6.41 -2.89 -15.36
N LYS A 94 5.10 -2.88 -15.67
CA LYS A 94 4.58 -2.56 -17.01
C LYS A 94 5.02 -1.18 -17.51
N LEU A 95 5.12 -0.21 -16.61
CA LEU A 95 5.50 1.15 -16.94
C LEU A 95 6.99 1.29 -17.28
N LEU A 96 7.85 0.52 -16.60
CA LEU A 96 9.30 0.57 -16.79
C LEU A 96 9.81 -0.45 -17.82
N HIS A 97 9.15 -1.59 -17.94
CA HIS A 97 9.59 -2.72 -18.76
C HIS A 97 8.40 -3.56 -19.26
N LYS A 98 8.62 -4.40 -20.27
CA LYS A 98 7.64 -5.41 -20.67
C LYS A 98 7.41 -6.42 -19.54
N VAL A 99 6.14 -6.64 -19.17
CA VAL A 99 5.76 -7.62 -18.15
C VAL A 99 6.06 -9.04 -18.65
N ASN A 100 6.92 -9.74 -17.92
CA ASN A 100 7.27 -11.13 -18.18
C ASN A 100 6.63 -12.04 -17.13
N ILE A 101 6.37 -13.30 -17.49
CA ILE A 101 5.82 -14.32 -16.58
C ILE A 101 6.68 -14.45 -15.32
N LYS A 102 8.02 -14.41 -15.47
CA LYS A 102 8.96 -14.44 -14.35
C LYS A 102 8.68 -13.34 -13.32
N SER A 103 8.41 -12.12 -13.79
CA SER A 103 8.11 -10.98 -12.91
C SER A 103 6.78 -11.14 -12.20
N VAL A 104 5.75 -11.65 -12.89
CA VAL A 104 4.45 -11.95 -12.28
C VAL A 104 4.59 -13.04 -11.22
N VAL A 105 5.33 -14.10 -11.50
CA VAL A 105 5.60 -15.19 -10.53
C VAL A 105 6.37 -14.66 -9.32
N GLY A 106 7.40 -13.84 -9.52
CA GLY A 106 8.14 -13.22 -8.42
C GLY A 106 7.26 -12.34 -7.54
N LEU A 107 6.36 -11.55 -8.15
CA LEU A 107 5.39 -10.72 -7.42
C LEU A 107 4.32 -11.56 -6.70
N LEU A 108 3.94 -12.71 -7.26
CA LEU A 108 3.00 -13.63 -6.60
C LEU A 108 3.66 -14.32 -5.39
N LEU A 109 4.91 -14.76 -5.52
CA LEU A 109 5.67 -15.34 -4.42
C LEU A 109 5.84 -14.34 -3.27
N ILE A 110 6.15 -13.07 -3.57
CA ILE A 110 6.29 -12.07 -2.52
C ILE A 110 4.97 -11.71 -1.87
N LEU A 111 3.85 -11.76 -2.61
CA LEU A 111 2.51 -11.63 -2.04
C LEU A 111 2.25 -12.73 -1.01
N ILE A 112 2.56 -13.98 -1.33
CA ILE A 112 2.44 -15.12 -0.40
C ILE A 112 3.30 -14.88 0.85
N VAL A 113 4.55 -14.45 0.67
CA VAL A 113 5.45 -14.11 1.79
C VAL A 113 4.85 -13.00 2.65
N CYS A 114 4.28 -11.95 2.05
CA CYS A 114 3.65 -10.85 2.80
C CYS A 114 2.46 -11.34 3.62
N VAL A 115 1.61 -12.22 3.08
CA VAL A 115 0.47 -12.81 3.81
C VAL A 115 0.96 -13.65 5.00
N LEU A 116 1.98 -14.48 4.80
CA LEU A 116 2.56 -15.30 5.87
C LEU A 116 3.22 -14.46 6.96
N LEU A 117 3.93 -13.39 6.58
CA LEU A 117 4.52 -12.44 7.53
C LEU A 117 3.45 -11.68 8.30
N ASP A 118 2.38 -11.24 7.64
CA ASP A 118 1.28 -10.52 8.28
C ASP A 118 0.60 -11.39 9.35
N PHE A 119 0.31 -12.65 9.02
CA PHE A 119 -0.20 -13.64 9.96
C PHE A 119 0.79 -13.93 11.11
N SER A 120 2.08 -14.08 10.80
CA SER A 120 3.11 -14.33 11.82
C SER A 120 3.22 -13.15 12.79
N PHE A 121 3.20 -11.91 12.29
CA PHE A 121 3.20 -10.71 13.11
C PHE A 121 1.93 -10.58 13.95
N PHE A 122 0.77 -10.96 13.42
CA PHE A 122 -0.47 -11.02 14.18
C PHE A 122 -0.36 -12.01 15.36
N ARG A 123 0.11 -13.24 15.10
CA ARG A 123 0.34 -14.26 16.13
C ARG A 123 1.36 -13.81 17.17
N LEU A 124 2.47 -13.23 16.72
CA LEU A 124 3.53 -12.72 17.60
C LEU A 124 3.00 -11.63 18.54
N LYS A 125 2.17 -10.70 18.03
CA LYS A 125 1.52 -9.67 18.87
C LYS A 125 0.65 -10.31 19.95
N GLY A 126 -0.17 -11.30 19.60
CA GLY A 126 -1.03 -11.99 20.56
C GLY A 126 -0.24 -12.72 21.64
N GLN A 127 0.82 -13.43 21.27
CA GLN A 127 1.68 -14.13 22.22
C GLN A 127 2.42 -13.18 23.17
N LEU A 128 2.93 -12.06 22.65
CA LEU A 128 3.65 -11.08 23.46
C LEU A 128 2.74 -10.33 24.43
N HIS A 129 1.50 -10.06 24.05
CA HIS A 129 0.51 -9.45 24.94
C HIS A 129 0.27 -10.29 26.21
N HIS A 130 0.24 -11.61 26.08
CA HIS A 130 0.08 -12.53 27.22
C HIS A 130 1.37 -12.77 28.00
N ALA A 131 2.54 -12.63 27.37
CA ALA A 131 3.84 -12.90 27.99
C ALA A 131 4.44 -11.69 28.73
N VAL A 132 4.08 -10.47 28.34
CA VAL A 132 4.67 -9.23 28.85
C VAL A 132 3.80 -8.61 29.93
N ASN A 133 4.27 -8.62 31.19
CA ASN A 133 3.55 -8.03 32.32
C ASN A 133 3.68 -6.49 32.41
N ASN A 134 4.41 -5.86 31.47
CA ASN A 134 4.64 -4.42 31.43
C ASN A 134 3.84 -3.77 30.28
N GLN A 135 2.80 -3.02 30.63
CA GLN A 135 1.92 -2.35 29.65
C GLN A 135 2.65 -1.41 28.69
N ASN A 136 3.69 -0.72 29.15
CA ASN A 136 4.45 0.20 28.29
C ASN A 136 5.27 -0.56 27.25
N LEU A 137 5.85 -1.70 27.65
CA LEU A 137 6.61 -2.55 26.74
C LEU A 137 5.68 -3.24 25.72
N ASP A 138 4.52 -3.74 26.16
CA ASP A 138 3.50 -4.30 25.27
C ASP A 138 3.05 -3.27 24.21
N ARG A 139 2.73 -2.05 24.63
CA ARG A 139 2.35 -0.96 23.72
C ARG A 139 3.46 -0.63 22.71
N TRP A 140 4.71 -0.59 23.17
CA TRP A 140 5.85 -0.33 22.28
C TRP A 140 6.03 -1.44 21.25
N ILE A 141 6.02 -2.71 21.67
CA ILE A 141 6.12 -3.88 20.79
C ILE A 141 4.97 -3.89 19.78
N ALA A 142 3.73 -3.67 20.24
CA ALA A 142 2.56 -3.62 19.38
C ALA A 142 2.70 -2.55 18.29
N ASN A 143 3.26 -1.38 18.62
CA ASN A 143 3.55 -0.32 17.66
C ASN A 143 4.63 -0.72 16.66
N VAL A 144 5.72 -1.36 17.09
CA VAL A 144 6.78 -1.85 16.20
C VAL A 144 6.22 -2.87 15.22
N ILE A 145 5.45 -3.86 15.70
CA ILE A 145 4.80 -4.87 14.87
C ILE A 145 3.81 -4.22 13.90
N PHE A 146 3.06 -3.21 14.34
CA PHE A 146 2.13 -2.47 13.49
C PHE A 146 2.85 -1.82 12.31
N HIS A 147 3.96 -1.11 12.57
CA HIS A 147 4.77 -0.49 11.52
C HIS A 147 5.41 -1.53 10.61
N ALA A 148 5.93 -2.63 11.16
CA ALA A 148 6.50 -3.73 10.38
C ALA A 148 5.47 -4.31 9.39
N ARG A 149 4.23 -4.55 9.83
CA ARG A 149 3.13 -5.02 8.98
C ARG A 149 2.77 -4.03 7.85
N ILE A 150 3.03 -2.73 8.02
CA ILE A 150 2.76 -1.71 7.00
C ILE A 150 3.91 -1.60 6.00
N TYR A 151 5.13 -1.51 6.50
CA TYR A 151 6.29 -1.09 5.70
C TYR A 151 7.04 -2.25 5.04
N ILE A 152 7.04 -3.45 5.65
CA ILE A 152 7.71 -4.61 5.06
C ILE A 152 7.14 -4.96 3.69
N PRO A 153 5.80 -5.06 3.49
CA PRO A 153 5.25 -5.34 2.16
C PRO A 153 5.71 -4.34 1.09
N LEU A 154 5.68 -3.04 1.40
CA LEU A 154 6.11 -1.97 0.48
C LEU A 154 7.57 -2.14 0.06
N ILE A 155 8.45 -2.42 1.02
CA ILE A 155 9.88 -2.65 0.76
C ILE A 155 10.06 -3.90 -0.10
N LEU A 156 9.45 -5.02 0.29
CA LEU A 156 9.58 -6.29 -0.41
C LEU A 156 9.11 -6.18 -1.87
N PHE A 157 7.98 -5.53 -2.13
CA PHE A 157 7.49 -5.29 -3.49
C PHE A 157 8.47 -4.41 -4.29
N ALA A 158 8.99 -3.32 -3.71
CA ALA A 158 9.98 -2.47 -4.35
C ALA A 158 11.27 -3.22 -4.72
N LEU A 159 11.75 -4.10 -3.84
CA LEU A 159 12.92 -4.94 -4.11
C LEU A 159 12.68 -5.92 -5.25
N VAL A 160 11.50 -6.54 -5.32
CA VAL A 160 11.15 -7.43 -6.44
C VAL A 160 11.06 -6.65 -7.75
N ILE A 161 10.52 -5.43 -7.75
CA ILE A 161 10.54 -4.56 -8.93
C ILE A 161 11.98 -4.27 -9.34
N GLN A 162 12.86 -3.90 -8.40
CA GLN A 162 14.26 -3.60 -8.66
C GLN A 162 14.99 -4.78 -9.30
N LEU A 163 14.85 -5.98 -8.72
CA LEU A 163 15.49 -7.20 -9.20
C LEU A 163 15.00 -7.59 -10.60
N ASN A 164 13.72 -7.34 -10.92
CA ASN A 164 13.15 -7.67 -12.22
C ASN A 164 13.46 -6.65 -13.32
N VAL A 165 13.55 -5.37 -12.98
CA VAL A 165 13.66 -4.29 -13.97
C VAL A 165 15.09 -3.84 -14.19
N PHE A 166 15.87 -3.66 -13.11
CA PHE A 166 17.19 -3.04 -13.19
C PHE A 166 18.32 -4.06 -13.10
N ALA A 167 18.08 -5.26 -12.56
CA ALA A 167 19.05 -6.37 -12.46
C ALA A 167 20.42 -6.00 -11.84
N GLN A 168 20.48 -4.89 -11.10
CA GLN A 168 21.69 -4.38 -10.46
C GLN A 168 21.72 -4.72 -8.96
N PRO A 169 22.92 -4.91 -8.38
CA PRO A 169 23.05 -5.14 -6.95
C PRO A 169 22.55 -3.93 -6.17
N ILE A 170 21.73 -4.19 -5.15
CA ILE A 170 21.14 -3.16 -4.31
C ILE A 170 22.21 -2.61 -3.36
N LYS A 171 22.50 -1.32 -3.45
CA LYS A 171 23.42 -0.64 -2.53
C LYS A 171 22.71 -0.37 -1.19
N PRO A 172 23.39 -0.49 -0.03
CA PRO A 172 22.77 -0.21 1.29
C PRO A 172 22.11 1.16 1.37
N ARG A 173 22.71 2.15 0.70
CA ARG A 173 22.19 3.52 0.63
C ARG A 173 20.86 3.62 -0.12
N GLN A 174 20.63 2.79 -1.14
CA GLN A 174 19.35 2.73 -1.84
C GLN A 174 18.23 2.18 -0.94
N LEU A 175 18.56 1.25 -0.03
CA LEU A 175 17.60 0.75 0.97
C LEU A 175 17.17 1.85 1.94
N VAL A 176 18.11 2.70 2.40
CA VAL A 176 17.77 3.84 3.25
C VAL A 176 16.87 4.83 2.52
N PHE A 177 17.17 5.16 1.27
CA PHE A 177 16.31 6.03 0.47
C PHE A 177 14.95 5.41 0.18
N LEU A 178 14.89 4.09 -0.02
CA LEU A 178 13.63 3.37 -0.17
C LEU A 178 12.76 3.46 1.07
N LEU A 179 13.34 3.23 2.25
CA LEU A 179 12.63 3.38 3.53
C LEU A 179 12.03 4.79 3.66
N ILE A 180 12.84 5.81 3.40
CA ILE A 180 12.42 7.21 3.45
C ILE A 180 11.29 7.49 2.44
N ALA A 181 11.49 7.12 1.18
CA ALA A 181 10.55 7.36 0.09
C ALA A 181 9.18 6.71 0.35
N VAL A 182 9.20 5.44 0.75
CA VAL A 182 8.00 4.66 1.05
C VAL A 182 7.30 5.20 2.29
N TYR A 183 8.05 5.54 3.34
CA TYR A 183 7.50 6.12 4.57
C TYR A 183 6.76 7.42 4.27
N PHE A 184 7.44 8.41 3.68
CA PHE A 184 6.85 9.71 3.41
C PHE A 184 5.64 9.63 2.49
N PHE A 185 5.71 8.83 1.43
CA PHE A 185 4.58 8.70 0.51
C PHE A 185 3.39 7.99 1.17
N ASN A 186 3.64 6.92 1.94
CA ASN A 186 2.57 6.18 2.60
C ASN A 186 1.84 7.05 3.65
N GLU A 187 2.57 7.80 4.47
CA GLU A 187 1.98 8.72 5.44
C GLU A 187 1.23 9.86 4.74
N ALA A 188 1.81 10.46 3.70
CA ALA A 188 1.13 11.50 2.93
C ALA A 188 -0.15 10.98 2.27
N ALA A 189 -0.13 9.77 1.70
CA ALA A 189 -1.31 9.15 1.11
C ALA A 189 -2.40 8.87 2.15
N TYR A 190 -2.02 8.44 3.36
CA TYR A 190 -2.93 8.22 4.47
C TYR A 190 -3.61 9.53 4.91
N GLU A 191 -2.83 10.58 5.16
CA GLU A 191 -3.34 11.89 5.57
C GLU A 191 -4.26 12.53 4.51
N VAL A 192 -3.85 12.47 3.23
CA VAL A 192 -4.69 12.94 2.12
C VAL A 192 -5.99 12.13 2.06
N THR A 193 -5.93 10.83 2.30
CA THR A 193 -7.13 9.98 2.31
C THR A 193 -8.08 10.34 3.44
N LEU A 194 -7.56 10.55 4.66
CA LEU A 194 -8.36 10.98 5.80
C LEU A 194 -9.00 12.35 5.56
N LEU A 195 -8.23 13.32 5.03
CA LEU A 195 -8.72 14.65 4.72
C LEU A 195 -9.83 14.62 3.67
N LEU A 196 -9.61 13.91 2.55
CA LEU A 196 -10.60 13.82 1.48
C LEU A 196 -11.85 13.09 1.94
N ARG A 197 -11.70 12.02 2.74
CA ARG A 197 -12.83 11.28 3.30
C ARG A 197 -13.66 12.15 4.25
N GLY A 198 -13.02 12.76 5.26
CA GLY A 198 -13.71 13.52 6.30
C GLY A 198 -14.24 14.88 5.84
N VAL A 199 -13.63 15.50 4.84
CA VAL A 199 -14.06 16.85 4.38
C VAL A 199 -14.84 16.76 3.09
N ILE A 200 -14.24 16.20 2.03
CA ILE A 200 -14.83 16.27 0.69
C ILE A 200 -15.94 15.24 0.54
N PHE A 201 -15.68 13.99 0.93
CA PHE A 201 -16.66 12.92 0.73
C PHE A 201 -17.87 13.16 1.61
N GLU A 202 -17.68 13.49 2.90
CA GLU A 202 -18.79 13.82 3.79
C GLU A 202 -19.67 14.94 3.22
N LEU A 203 -19.07 16.03 2.70
CA LEU A 203 -19.81 17.12 2.08
C LEU A 203 -20.60 16.68 0.83
N LEU A 204 -19.98 15.89 -0.06
CA LEU A 204 -20.62 15.37 -1.26
C LEU A 204 -21.73 14.34 -0.95
N MET A 205 -21.63 13.66 0.18
CA MET A 205 -22.55 12.59 0.58
C MET A 205 -23.69 13.06 1.50
N ILE A 206 -23.74 14.34 1.92
CA ILE A 206 -24.88 14.94 2.66
C ILE A 206 -26.26 14.55 2.08
N PRO A 207 -26.50 14.59 0.75
CA PRO A 207 -27.82 14.24 0.21
C PRO A 207 -28.13 12.72 0.21
N VAL A 208 -27.14 11.87 0.50
CA VAL A 208 -27.28 10.40 0.40
C VAL A 208 -27.80 9.82 1.72
N LYS A 209 -29.13 9.66 1.80
CA LYS A 209 -29.82 9.25 3.04
C LYS A 209 -29.79 7.74 3.31
N ALA A 210 -29.70 6.91 2.26
CA ALA A 210 -29.71 5.45 2.40
C ALA A 210 -28.30 4.92 2.66
N LYS A 211 -28.11 4.10 3.71
CA LYS A 211 -26.80 3.54 4.08
C LYS A 211 -26.15 2.73 2.96
N SER A 212 -26.92 1.90 2.23
CA SER A 212 -26.38 1.12 1.12
C SER A 212 -25.86 2.01 -0.02
N THR A 213 -26.62 3.03 -0.38
CA THR A 213 -26.22 4.02 -1.39
C THR A 213 -25.02 4.84 -0.92
N PHE A 214 -24.93 5.17 0.38
CA PHE A 214 -23.81 5.89 0.96
C PHE A 214 -22.49 5.14 0.74
N TYR A 215 -22.40 3.87 1.12
CA TYR A 215 -21.16 3.09 0.97
C TYR A 215 -20.81 2.82 -0.50
N PHE A 216 -21.81 2.72 -1.38
CA PHE A 216 -21.58 2.61 -2.82
C PHE A 216 -20.94 3.88 -3.37
N VAL A 217 -21.49 5.05 -3.04
CA VAL A 217 -20.95 6.35 -3.46
C VAL A 217 -19.57 6.59 -2.85
N GLU A 218 -19.37 6.28 -1.57
CA GLU A 218 -18.06 6.36 -0.91
C GLU A 218 -17.02 5.47 -1.60
N SER A 219 -17.42 4.26 -2.01
CA SER A 219 -16.53 3.34 -2.74
C SER A 219 -16.21 3.83 -4.15
N ALA A 220 -17.17 4.45 -4.85
CA ALA A 220 -16.92 5.03 -6.17
C ALA A 220 -15.88 6.17 -6.08
N LEU A 221 -16.07 7.11 -5.15
CA LEU A 221 -15.12 8.20 -4.89
C LEU A 221 -13.77 7.65 -4.40
N GLY A 222 -13.80 6.68 -3.49
CA GLY A 222 -12.63 6.00 -2.96
C GLY A 222 -11.82 5.28 -4.03
N SER A 223 -12.47 4.68 -5.02
CA SER A 223 -11.80 4.02 -6.14
C SER A 223 -10.95 4.99 -6.96
N VAL A 224 -11.49 6.18 -7.24
CA VAL A 224 -10.78 7.23 -7.98
C VAL A 224 -9.58 7.73 -7.17
N LEU A 225 -9.77 7.95 -5.87
CA LEU A 225 -8.71 8.35 -4.97
C LEU A 225 -7.59 7.29 -4.90
N MET A 226 -7.93 6.03 -4.66
CA MET A 226 -6.94 4.96 -4.59
C MET A 226 -6.23 4.72 -5.93
N ALA A 227 -6.94 4.85 -7.05
CA ALA A 227 -6.33 4.81 -8.38
C ALA A 227 -5.29 5.91 -8.57
N SER A 228 -5.55 7.12 -8.05
CA SER A 228 -4.58 8.22 -8.11
C SER A 228 -3.29 7.92 -7.33
N CYS A 229 -3.35 7.06 -6.31
CA CYS A 229 -2.18 6.66 -5.52
C CYS A 229 -1.24 5.68 -6.26
N PHE A 230 -1.67 5.02 -7.34
CA PHE A 230 -0.84 4.06 -8.07
C PHE A 230 0.48 4.66 -8.55
N LEU A 231 0.41 5.83 -9.19
CA LEU A 231 1.61 6.52 -9.69
C LEU A 231 2.52 6.96 -8.53
N GLY A 232 1.94 7.36 -7.41
CA GLY A 232 2.74 7.78 -6.28
C GLY A 232 3.46 6.64 -5.58
N PHE A 233 2.79 5.50 -5.39
CA PHE A 233 3.45 4.28 -4.91
C PHE A 233 4.48 3.78 -5.92
N HIS A 234 4.18 3.85 -7.22
CA HIS A 234 5.17 3.56 -8.27
C HIS A 234 6.43 4.42 -8.11
N CYS A 235 6.28 5.73 -7.99
CA CYS A 235 7.40 6.65 -7.78
C CYS A 235 8.17 6.33 -6.50
N ALA A 236 7.46 6.12 -5.39
CA ALA A 236 8.09 5.81 -4.10
C ALA A 236 8.90 4.50 -4.12
N MET A 237 8.42 3.49 -4.84
CA MET A 237 9.07 2.18 -4.94
C MET A 237 10.22 2.14 -5.95
N THR A 238 10.27 3.05 -6.94
CA THR A 238 11.24 2.97 -8.05
C THR A 238 12.27 4.11 -8.04
N ALA A 239 11.92 5.30 -7.55
CA ALA A 239 12.81 6.45 -7.48
C ALA A 239 14.12 6.23 -6.70
N PRO A 240 14.15 5.48 -5.57
CA PRO A 240 15.39 5.19 -4.86
C PRO A 240 16.45 4.50 -5.72
N PHE A 241 16.02 3.76 -6.75
CA PHE A 241 16.90 3.04 -7.65
C PHE A 241 17.19 3.83 -8.93
N SER A 242 16.18 4.48 -9.52
CA SER A 242 16.41 5.22 -10.77
C SER A 242 17.13 6.56 -10.58
N LEU A 243 16.96 7.23 -9.45
CA LEU A 243 17.50 8.60 -9.23
C LEU A 243 18.88 8.62 -8.58
N THR A 244 19.29 7.51 -7.98
CA THR A 244 20.60 7.41 -7.31
C THR A 244 21.73 7.09 -8.28
N ASP A 245 21.47 6.31 -9.34
CA ASP A 245 22.50 5.92 -10.31
C ASP A 245 22.83 7.02 -11.32
N VAL A 246 21.89 7.93 -11.63
CA VAL A 246 22.12 9.09 -12.55
C VAL A 246 23.14 10.10 -11.99
N GLY A 247 23.57 9.94 -10.73
CA GLY A 247 24.56 10.82 -10.09
C GLY A 247 25.99 10.27 -10.03
N GLU A 248 26.25 9.02 -10.43
CA GLU A 248 27.55 8.36 -10.27
C GLU A 248 28.36 8.26 -11.57
N GLU A 249 27.82 8.65 -12.74
CA GLU A 249 28.55 8.67 -14.02
C GLU A 249 29.49 9.88 -14.22
N LYS A 250 29.71 10.71 -13.19
CA LYS A 250 30.70 11.79 -13.23
C LYS A 250 31.46 11.88 -11.91
N GLY A 251 32.43 10.99 -11.74
CA GLY A 251 33.44 11.02 -10.68
C GLY A 251 34.74 10.48 -11.23
#